data_AF-A0A9D4X3X0-F1
#
_entry.id   AF-A0A9D4X3X0-F1
#
_cell.length_a   1.000
_cell.length_b   1.000
_cell.length_c   1.000
_cell.angle_alpha   90.00
_cell.angle_beta   90.00
_cell.angle_gamma   90.00
#
_symmetry.space_group_name_H-M   'P 1'
#
loop_
_entity.id
_entity.type
_entity.pdbx_description
1 polymer ?
#
loop_
_entity_poly.entity_id
_entity_poly.type
_entity_poly.pdbx_seq_one_letter_code
_entity_poly.pdbx_strand_id
1 'polypeptide(L)'
;MKDEWAKNLSPDTVIVIAEGAGQELILPSDKSNKNRPDAASDDLFHDVGLWLSLKIKDHFARSKKMAINLKYIDPTYMIRAIPSNASDNVFCTLLAQSAVHGAMAGYTGFTVGPVNGRNCYIPFHLINEGQKRVMITDRMWARLLSSTHQPSFVNPLHITEEAKA
;
A
#
# COMPACT_ATOMS: atom_id res chain seq x y z
N MET A 1 -4.33 34.24 3.20
CA MET A 1 -3.99 32.87 3.68
C MET A 1 -4.14 31.78 2.62
N LYS A 2 -5.01 31.90 1.61
CA LYS A 2 -5.13 30.91 0.51
C LYS A 2 -4.11 31.07 -0.62
N ASP A 3 -3.19 32.04 -0.56
CA ASP A 3 -2.27 32.37 -1.67
C ASP A 3 -0.78 32.12 -1.35
N GLU A 4 -0.44 31.73 -0.12
CA GLU A 4 0.95 31.45 0.27
C GLU A 4 1.39 30.00 -0.01
N TRP A 5 0.46 29.03 -0.01
CA TRP A 5 0.80 27.62 -0.28
C TRP A 5 1.21 27.38 -1.74
N ALA A 6 0.64 28.15 -2.67
CA ALA A 6 0.96 28.05 -4.10
C ALA A 6 2.36 28.61 -4.44
N LYS A 7 2.95 29.42 -3.57
CA LYS A 7 4.27 30.04 -3.78
C LYS A 7 5.45 29.13 -3.41
N ASN A 8 5.19 28.01 -2.72
CA ASN A 8 6.21 27.05 -2.28
C ASN A 8 6.12 25.68 -2.98
N LEU A 9 5.37 25.57 -4.09
CA LEU A 9 5.30 24.31 -4.81
C LEU A 9 6.60 24.07 -5.58
N SER A 10 7.33 23.02 -5.22
CA SER A 10 8.44 22.51 -6.03
C SER A 10 7.92 22.15 -7.43
N PRO A 11 8.73 22.39 -8.49
CA PRO A 11 8.34 22.03 -9.85
C PRO A 11 8.12 20.52 -10.03
N ASP A 12 8.72 19.72 -9.15
CA ASP A 12 8.62 18.26 -9.17
C ASP A 12 7.69 17.77 -8.04
N THR A 13 6.91 16.74 -8.35
CA THR A 13 6.01 16.06 -7.41
C THR A 13 6.13 14.55 -7.61
N VAL A 14 6.22 13.81 -6.51
CA VAL A 14 6.21 12.35 -6.51
C VAL A 14 4.91 11.87 -5.88
N ILE A 15 4.22 10.96 -6.57
CA ILE A 15 2.98 10.34 -6.09
C ILE A 15 3.27 8.85 -5.89
N VAL A 16 2.99 8.35 -4.69
CA VAL A 16 3.07 6.92 -4.36
C VAL A 16 1.65 6.41 -4.16
N ILE A 17 1.31 5.30 -4.82
CA ILE A 17 0.00 4.68 -4.77
C ILE A 17 0.15 3.19 -4.47
N ALA A 18 -0.68 2.68 -3.56
CA ALA A 18 -0.76 1.24 -3.30
C ALA A 18 -1.64 0.57 -4.38
N GLU A 19 -1.32 -0.66 -4.77
CA GLU A 19 -2.02 -1.40 -5.83
C GLU A 19 -3.53 -1.58 -5.58
N GLY A 20 -3.93 -1.67 -4.31
CA GLY A 20 -5.32 -1.81 -3.88
C GLY A 20 -6.04 -0.48 -3.61
N ALA A 21 -5.39 0.67 -3.76
CA ALA A 21 -6.01 1.96 -3.43
C ALA A 21 -6.97 2.42 -4.54
N GLY A 22 -8.15 2.94 -4.20
CA GLY A 22 -9.03 3.61 -5.16
C GLY A 22 -9.64 2.68 -6.23
N GLN A 23 -9.70 1.37 -5.97
CA GLN A 23 -10.31 0.40 -6.89
C GLN A 23 -11.79 0.69 -7.14
N GLU A 24 -12.47 1.26 -6.15
CA GLU A 24 -13.86 1.74 -6.23
C GLU A 24 -14.07 2.91 -7.20
N LEU A 25 -13.00 3.64 -7.55
CA LEU A 25 -13.06 4.79 -8.47
C LEU A 25 -12.91 4.38 -9.94
N ILE A 26 -12.48 3.14 -10.20
CA ILE A 26 -12.29 2.61 -11.54
C ILE A 26 -13.60 2.02 -12.04
N LEU A 27 -14.29 2.76 -12.92
CA LEU A 27 -15.53 2.29 -13.52
C LEU A 27 -15.23 1.11 -14.48
N PRO A 28 -16.05 0.05 -14.49
CA PRO A 28 -15.90 -1.09 -15.40
C PRO A 28 -15.88 -0.72 -16.90
N SER A 29 -16.42 0.45 -17.25
CA SER A 29 -16.52 0.97 -18.62
C SER A 29 -15.32 1.81 -19.08
N ASP A 30 -14.31 2.02 -18.23
CA ASP A 30 -13.15 2.84 -18.57
C ASP A 30 -12.21 2.10 -19.54
N LYS A 31 -12.05 2.64 -20.77
CA LYS A 31 -11.32 2.01 -21.88
C LYS A 31 -9.80 1.90 -21.67
N SER A 32 -9.26 2.48 -20.59
CA SER A 32 -7.89 2.26 -20.14
C SER A 32 -7.62 0.80 -19.71
N ASN A 33 -8.68 0.01 -19.56
CA ASN A 33 -8.70 -1.35 -19.05
C ASN A 33 -8.46 -2.46 -20.11
N LYS A 34 -7.66 -2.21 -21.14
CA LYS A 34 -7.51 -3.11 -22.30
C LYS A 34 -6.25 -3.99 -22.31
N ASN A 35 -5.62 -4.24 -21.17
CA ASN A 35 -4.41 -5.07 -21.12
C ASN A 35 -4.53 -6.19 -20.09
N ARG A 36 -5.16 -7.31 -20.49
CA ARG A 36 -4.77 -8.71 -20.19
C ARG A 36 -5.84 -9.67 -20.76
N PRO A 37 -5.60 -10.31 -21.92
CA PRO A 37 -6.58 -11.21 -22.53
C PRO A 37 -6.74 -12.59 -21.86
N ASP A 38 -5.85 -13.02 -20.97
CA ASP A 38 -5.72 -14.47 -20.70
C ASP A 38 -5.59 -14.88 -19.21
N ALA A 39 -6.42 -14.34 -18.32
CA ALA A 39 -6.60 -14.94 -16.99
C ALA A 39 -8.07 -14.87 -16.54
N ALA A 40 -8.60 -16.00 -16.09
CA ALA A 40 -10.01 -16.21 -15.79
C ALA A 40 -10.54 -15.36 -14.61
N SER A 41 -11.69 -14.72 -14.89
CA SER A 41 -12.79 -14.21 -14.05
C SER A 41 -12.56 -13.74 -12.60
N ASP A 42 -12.97 -12.48 -12.41
CA ASP A 42 -13.62 -11.85 -11.24
C ASP A 42 -12.84 -11.25 -10.06
N ASP A 43 -11.52 -11.35 -9.98
CA ASP A 43 -10.79 -10.71 -8.86
C ASP A 43 -9.40 -10.15 -9.22
N LEU A 44 -9.17 -9.84 -10.50
CA LEU A 44 -7.95 -9.13 -10.87
C LEU A 44 -8.10 -7.64 -10.52
N PHE A 45 -7.29 -7.17 -9.58
CA PHE A 45 -7.13 -5.75 -9.31
C PHE A 45 -6.75 -5.01 -10.59
N HIS A 46 -7.47 -3.91 -10.86
CA HIS A 46 -7.14 -3.03 -11.97
C HIS A 46 -5.81 -2.32 -11.68
N ASP A 47 -5.02 -2.05 -12.72
CA ASP A 47 -3.78 -1.27 -12.56
C ASP A 47 -4.13 0.21 -12.31
N VAL A 48 -4.27 0.55 -11.03
CA VAL A 48 -4.59 1.90 -10.55
C VAL A 48 -3.48 2.89 -10.90
N GLY A 49 -2.22 2.43 -10.89
CA GLY A 49 -1.06 3.25 -11.21
C GLY A 49 -1.14 3.76 -12.64
N LEU A 50 -1.37 2.84 -13.58
CA LEU A 50 -1.56 3.19 -14.99
C LEU A 50 -2.82 4.04 -15.18
N TRP A 51 -3.95 3.67 -14.58
CA TRP A 51 -5.20 4.41 -14.68
C TRP A 51 -5.05 5.88 -14.21
N LEU A 52 -4.45 6.09 -13.03
CA LEU A 52 -4.23 7.42 -12.48
C LEU A 52 -3.30 8.25 -13.38
N SER A 53 -2.25 7.63 -13.92
CA SER A 53 -1.32 8.29 -14.83
C SER A 53 -2.01 8.84 -16.08
N LEU A 54 -2.98 8.10 -16.62
CA LEU A 54 -3.78 8.49 -17.78
C LEU A 54 -4.77 9.61 -17.43
N LYS A 55 -5.44 9.53 -16.27
CA LYS A 55 -6.35 10.59 -15.81
C LYS A 55 -5.64 11.91 -15.57
N ILE A 56 -4.43 11.88 -14.99
CA ILE A 56 -3.62 13.08 -14.81
C ILE A 56 -3.25 13.67 -16.18
N LYS A 57 -2.76 12.85 -17.12
CA LYS A 57 -2.44 13.32 -18.48
C LYS A 57 -3.65 13.97 -19.18
N ASP A 58 -4.81 13.32 -19.12
CA ASP A 58 -6.06 13.83 -19.72
C ASP A 58 -6.52 15.15 -19.06
N HIS A 59 -6.47 15.24 -17.72
CA HIS A 59 -6.84 16.44 -16.99
C HIS A 59 -6.00 17.67 -17.40
N PHE A 60 -4.68 17.51 -17.50
CA PHE A 60 -3.77 18.60 -17.89
C PHE A 60 -3.84 18.92 -19.39
N ALA A 61 -4.08 17.92 -20.25
CA ALA A 61 -4.32 18.15 -21.68
C ALA A 61 -5.56 19.02 -21.93
N ARG A 62 -6.65 18.77 -21.20
CA ARG A 62 -7.90 19.57 -21.30
C ARG A 62 -7.73 20.97 -20.72
N SER A 63 -6.99 21.10 -19.62
CA SER A 63 -6.85 22.36 -18.89
C SER A 63 -5.96 23.39 -19.61
N LYS A 64 -5.23 23.01 -20.68
CA LYS A 64 -4.36 23.85 -21.54
C LYS A 64 -3.34 24.78 -20.84
N LYS A 65 -3.22 24.71 -19.52
CA LYS A 65 -2.46 25.67 -18.71
C LYS A 65 -1.01 25.26 -18.43
N MET A 66 -0.63 24.00 -18.64
CA MET A 66 0.72 23.53 -18.30
C MET A 66 1.09 22.24 -19.05
N ALA A 67 2.30 22.21 -19.64
CA ALA A 67 2.89 20.96 -20.13
C ALA A 67 3.49 20.19 -18.96
N ILE A 68 3.16 18.90 -18.82
CA ILE A 68 3.63 18.03 -17.74
C ILE A 68 4.53 16.92 -18.28
N ASN A 69 5.60 16.59 -17.55
CA ASN A 69 6.39 15.38 -17.78
C ASN A 69 6.01 14.33 -16.74
N LEU A 70 5.15 13.39 -17.11
CA LEU A 70 4.71 12.32 -16.22
C LEU A 70 5.41 11.01 -16.56
N LYS A 71 6.16 10.49 -15.59
CA LYS A 71 6.79 9.16 -15.63
C LYS A 71 6.06 8.22 -14.68
N TYR A 72 5.54 7.12 -15.21
CA TYR A 72 5.00 6.02 -14.42
C TYR A 72 6.10 4.99 -14.17
N ILE A 73 6.22 4.55 -12.92
CA ILE A 73 7.19 3.55 -12.49
C ILE A 73 6.42 2.50 -11.71
N ASP A 74 6.42 1.26 -12.20
CA ASP A 74 5.94 0.09 -11.46
C ASP A 74 7.15 -0.72 -10.98
N PRO A 75 7.54 -0.59 -9.70
CA PRO A 75 8.68 -1.32 -9.16
C PRO A 75 8.31 -2.73 -8.69
N THR A 76 7.13 -3.28 -8.98
CA THR A 76 6.66 -4.57 -8.43
C THR A 76 7.68 -5.70 -8.59
N TYR A 77 8.23 -5.88 -9.79
CA TYR A 77 9.29 -6.87 -10.01
C TYR A 77 10.61 -6.46 -9.37
N MET A 78 10.93 -5.16 -9.37
CA MET A 78 12.16 -4.63 -8.76
C MET A 78 12.19 -4.81 -7.24
N ILE A 79 11.04 -4.87 -6.55
CA ILE A 79 10.99 -5.10 -5.10
C ILE A 79 10.87 -6.58 -4.75
N ARG A 80 10.21 -7.39 -5.59
CA ARG A 80 9.95 -8.82 -5.31
C ARG A 80 11.05 -9.77 -5.80
N ALA A 81 11.83 -9.38 -6.81
CA ALA A 81 12.83 -10.24 -7.43
C ALA A 81 14.27 -9.95 -6.98
N ILE A 82 14.48 -9.03 -6.04
CA ILE A 82 15.82 -8.74 -5.54
C ILE A 82 16.22 -9.74 -4.44
N PRO A 83 17.52 -10.04 -4.31
CA PRO A 83 18.02 -10.80 -3.18
C PRO A 83 17.69 -10.11 -1.85
N SER A 84 17.40 -10.92 -0.83
CA SER A 84 17.15 -10.46 0.54
C SER A 84 18.38 -9.75 1.12
N ASN A 85 18.13 -8.67 1.86
CA ASN A 85 19.19 -7.98 2.60
C ASN A 85 19.61 -8.80 3.85
N ALA A 86 20.67 -8.36 4.54
CA ALA A 86 21.20 -9.07 5.70
C ALA A 86 20.16 -9.24 6.84
N SER A 87 19.34 -8.22 7.09
CA SER A 87 18.30 -8.27 8.12
C SER A 87 17.20 -9.28 7.77
N ASP A 88 16.77 -9.31 6.51
CA ASP A 88 15.78 -10.27 6.02
C ASP A 88 16.34 -11.69 6.06
N ASN A 89 17.62 -11.89 5.73
CA ASN A 89 18.28 -13.20 5.84
C ASN A 89 18.26 -13.74 7.27
N VAL A 90 18.61 -12.90 8.25
CA VAL A 90 18.55 -13.26 9.67
C VAL A 90 17.11 -13.56 10.07
N PHE A 91 16.15 -12.72 9.66
CA PHE A 91 14.74 -12.90 9.99
C PHE A 91 14.17 -14.20 9.41
N CYS A 92 14.38 -14.48 8.12
CA CYS A 92 13.95 -15.72 7.48
C CYS A 92 14.59 -16.96 8.12
N THR A 93 15.87 -16.87 8.50
CA THR A 93 16.55 -17.97 9.21
C THR A 93 15.89 -18.26 10.56
N LEU A 94 15.60 -17.22 11.34
CA LEU A 94 14.94 -17.35 12.63
C LEU A 94 13.53 -17.94 12.51
N LEU A 95 12.75 -17.49 11.51
CA LEU A 95 11.44 -18.06 11.22
C LEU A 95 11.56 -19.55 10.85
N ALA A 96 12.44 -19.90 9.91
CA ALA A 96 12.61 -21.27 9.45
C ALA A 96 13.02 -22.22 10.60
N GLN A 97 14.02 -21.84 11.40
CA GLN A 97 14.45 -22.63 12.56
C GLN A 97 13.34 -22.79 13.59
N SER A 98 12.61 -21.71 13.91
CA SER A 98 11.50 -21.77 14.85
C SER A 98 10.39 -22.71 14.37
N ALA A 99 10.07 -22.68 13.07
CA ALA A 99 9.06 -23.54 12.47
C ALA A 99 9.47 -25.02 12.52
N VAL A 100 10.73 -25.32 12.19
CA VAL A 100 11.28 -26.68 12.29
C VAL A 100 11.25 -27.18 13.74
N HIS A 101 11.68 -26.38 14.72
CA HIS A 101 11.62 -26.77 16.12
C HIS A 101 10.19 -27.06 16.59
N GLY A 102 9.22 -26.23 16.20
CA GLY A 102 7.81 -26.44 16.55
C GLY A 102 7.25 -27.72 15.92
N ALA A 103 7.57 -27.97 14.65
CA ALA A 103 7.17 -29.19 13.95
C ALA A 103 7.80 -30.45 14.59
N MET A 104 9.09 -30.40 14.93
CA MET A 104 9.80 -31.50 15.59
C MET A 104 9.32 -31.76 17.03
N ALA A 105 8.77 -30.74 17.70
CA ALA A 105 8.09 -30.88 18.98
C ALA A 105 6.67 -31.48 18.86
N GLY A 106 6.20 -31.75 17.64
CA GLY A 106 4.89 -32.34 17.37
C GLY A 106 3.74 -31.32 17.26
N TYR A 107 4.03 -30.02 17.21
CA TYR A 107 3.01 -29.00 16.98
C TYR A 107 2.56 -28.97 15.51
N THR A 108 1.28 -28.68 15.28
CA THR A 108 0.68 -28.56 13.94
C THR A 108 -0.31 -27.39 13.92
N GLY A 109 -0.72 -26.94 12.73
CA GLY A 109 -1.73 -25.89 12.60
C GLY A 109 -1.30 -24.49 13.08
N PHE A 110 0.01 -24.18 13.01
CA PHE A 110 0.58 -22.91 13.44
C PHE A 110 1.46 -22.27 12.37
N THR A 111 1.63 -20.96 12.44
CA THR A 111 2.71 -20.21 11.79
C THR A 111 3.69 -19.67 12.82
N VAL A 112 4.84 -19.21 12.37
CA VAL A 112 5.84 -18.50 13.18
C VAL A 112 5.85 -17.02 12.82
N GLY A 113 6.00 -16.16 13.82
CA GLY A 113 6.15 -14.74 13.58
C GLY A 113 6.57 -13.97 14.81
N PRO A 114 7.10 -12.74 14.63
CA PRO A 114 7.43 -11.86 15.74
C PRO A 114 6.15 -11.27 16.35
N VAL A 115 6.00 -11.44 17.67
CA VAL A 115 4.97 -10.78 18.48
C VAL A 115 5.67 -10.05 19.61
N ASN A 116 5.52 -8.71 19.66
CA ASN A 116 6.18 -7.84 20.64
C ASN A 116 7.70 -8.11 20.78
N GLY A 117 8.38 -8.31 19.66
CA GLY A 117 9.83 -8.51 19.60
C GLY A 117 10.31 -9.93 19.95
N ARG A 118 9.40 -10.90 20.11
CA ARG A 118 9.74 -12.31 20.34
C ARG A 118 9.15 -13.20 19.25
N ASN A 119 9.87 -14.25 18.87
CA ASN A 119 9.33 -15.23 17.93
C ASN A 119 8.34 -16.14 18.65
N CYS A 120 7.12 -16.21 18.13
CA CYS A 120 6.02 -16.96 18.72
C CYS A 120 5.41 -17.94 17.71
N TYR A 121 4.81 -19.01 18.23
CA TYR A 121 3.92 -19.89 17.49
C TYR A 121 2.50 -19.31 17.53
N ILE A 122 1.92 -19.10 16.36
CA ILE A 122 0.63 -18.44 16.19
C ILE A 122 -0.32 -19.43 15.50
N PRO A 123 -1.38 -19.91 16.18
CA PRO A 123 -2.37 -20.80 15.59
C PRO A 123 -3.06 -20.19 14.36
N PHE A 124 -3.31 -21.01 13.33
CA PHE A 124 -3.90 -20.52 12.07
C PHE A 124 -5.28 -19.86 12.23
N HIS A 125 -6.11 -20.37 13.15
CA HIS A 125 -7.44 -19.80 13.36
C HIS A 125 -7.37 -18.33 13.81
N LEU A 126 -6.36 -17.92 14.58
CA LEU A 126 -6.17 -16.53 15.02
C LEU A 126 -5.70 -15.61 13.88
N ILE A 127 -4.96 -16.12 12.90
CA ILE A 127 -4.43 -15.31 11.80
C ILE A 127 -5.57 -14.84 10.88
N ASN A 128 -6.59 -15.69 10.72
CA ASN A 128 -7.71 -15.41 9.83
C ASN A 128 -8.77 -14.50 10.48
N GLU A 129 -8.67 -14.19 11.77
CA GLU A 129 -9.64 -13.35 12.48
C GLU A 129 -9.58 -11.88 12.06
N GLY A 130 -8.44 -11.40 11.57
CA GLY A 130 -8.29 -9.99 11.22
C GLY A 130 -7.12 -9.69 10.32
N GLN A 131 -7.20 -8.54 9.65
CA GLN A 131 -6.13 -8.00 8.83
C GLN A 131 -5.55 -6.77 9.51
N LYS A 132 -4.22 -6.65 9.51
CA LYS A 132 -3.56 -5.46 10.03
C LYS A 132 -3.80 -4.28 9.08
N ARG A 133 -4.53 -3.28 9.56
CA ARG A 133 -4.78 -2.02 8.83
C ARG A 133 -3.87 -0.92 9.34
N VAL A 134 -3.57 0.03 8.46
CA VAL A 134 -2.90 1.27 8.86
C VAL A 134 -3.88 2.08 9.70
N MET A 135 -3.50 2.40 10.93
CA MET A 135 -4.27 3.31 11.79
C MET A 135 -3.94 4.75 11.41
N ILE A 136 -4.90 5.45 10.83
CA ILE A 136 -4.76 6.85 10.40
C ILE A 136 -4.61 7.84 11.59
N THR A 137 -4.90 7.40 12.81
CA THR A 137 -4.73 8.18 14.04
C THR A 137 -3.39 7.97 14.73
N ASP A 138 -2.61 6.96 14.31
CA ASP A 138 -1.35 6.60 14.96
C ASP A 138 -0.17 7.49 14.54
N ARG A 139 0.87 7.48 15.36
CA ARG A 139 2.14 8.19 15.17
C ARG A 139 2.76 7.92 13.80
N MET A 140 2.66 6.71 13.26
CA MET A 140 3.21 6.37 11.95
C MET A 140 2.53 7.20 10.84
N TRP A 141 1.20 7.32 10.88
CA TRP A 141 0.45 8.12 9.91
C TRP A 141 0.69 9.62 10.09
N ALA A 142 0.72 10.09 11.34
CA ALA A 142 1.07 11.49 11.63
C ALA A 142 2.47 11.86 11.10
N ARG A 143 3.44 10.94 11.20
CA ARG A 143 4.79 11.13 10.66
C ARG A 143 4.77 11.21 9.13
N LEU A 144 4.00 10.36 8.47
CA LEU A 144 3.81 10.40 7.02
C LEU A 144 3.32 11.79 6.59
N LEU A 145 2.19 12.26 7.14
CA LEU A 145 1.60 13.56 6.82
C LEU A 145 2.58 14.73 7.08
N SER A 146 3.28 14.69 8.21
CA SER A 146 4.27 15.72 8.54
C SER A 146 5.47 15.72 7.58
N SER A 147 5.89 14.56 7.07
CA SER A 147 7.04 14.46 6.15
C SER A 147 6.69 14.81 4.71
N THR A 148 5.46 14.52 4.27
CA THR A 148 5.01 14.80 2.90
C THR A 148 4.34 16.16 2.77
N HIS A 149 4.07 16.84 3.88
CA HIS A 149 3.29 18.07 3.96
C HIS A 149 1.90 17.94 3.30
N GLN A 150 1.37 16.73 3.18
CA GLN A 150 0.04 16.49 2.62
C GLN A 150 -1.03 16.91 3.64
N PRO A 151 -2.16 17.48 3.18
CA PRO A 151 -3.26 17.79 4.07
C PRO A 151 -3.84 16.52 4.68
N SER A 152 -4.41 16.63 5.88
CA SER A 152 -5.22 15.55 6.43
C SER A 152 -6.49 15.42 5.60
N PHE A 153 -6.69 14.26 4.99
CA PHE A 153 -7.93 13.91 4.26
C PHE A 153 -9.01 13.34 5.19
N VAL A 154 -8.77 13.35 6.50
CA VAL A 154 -9.72 12.87 7.50
C VAL A 154 -10.86 13.88 7.63
N ASN A 155 -12.08 13.46 7.28
CA ASN A 155 -13.27 14.23 7.60
C ASN A 155 -13.52 14.14 9.11
N PRO A 156 -13.59 15.27 9.86
CA PRO A 156 -13.76 15.25 11.32
C PRO A 156 -14.95 14.43 11.82
N LEU A 157 -15.97 14.24 10.97
CA LEU A 157 -17.19 13.49 11.29
C LEU A 157 -16.98 11.98 11.45
N HIS A 158 -15.96 11.40 10.83
CA HIS A 158 -15.71 9.94 10.88
C HIS A 158 -14.79 9.50 12.03
N ILE A 159 -14.12 10.43 12.72
CA ILE A 159 -13.19 10.13 13.82
C ILE A 159 -13.93 9.59 15.05
N THR A 160 -15.19 9.98 15.25
CA THR A 160 -16.00 9.60 16.41
C THR A 160 -16.54 8.17 16.37
N GLU A 161 -16.54 7.51 15.22
CA GLU A 161 -17.08 6.15 15.06
C GLU A 161 -16.01 5.08 15.28
N GLU A 162 -14.77 5.29 14.78
CA GLU A 162 -13.68 4.31 14.93
C GLU A 162 -13.07 4.27 16.34
N ALA A 163 -13.17 5.35 17.12
CA ALA A 163 -12.68 5.37 18.50
C ALA A 163 -13.56 4.59 19.50
N LYS A 164 -14.69 4.04 19.05
CA LYS A 164 -15.66 3.29 19.87
C LYS A 164 -15.68 1.78 19.58
N ALA A 165 -14.88 1.29 18.62
CA ALA A 165 -14.81 -0.12 18.24
C ALA A 165 -13.53 -0.77 18.76
#